data_AF-A0A6A6DTP7-F1
#
_entry.id   AF-A0A6A6DTP7-F1
#
_cell.length_a   1.000
_cell.length_b   1.000
_cell.length_c   1.000
_cell.angle_alpha   90.00
_cell.angle_beta   90.00
_cell.angle_gamma   90.00
#
_symmetry.space_group_name_H-M   'P 1'
#
loop_
_entity.id
_entity.type
_entity.pdbx_description
1 polymer ?
#
loop_
_entity_poly.entity_id
_entity_poly.type
_entity_poly.pdbx_seq_one_letter_code
_entity_poly.pdbx_strand_id
1 'polypeptide(L)' 'VKLLLEHEGIDPDSKDTQGRTPLSWAAGKGHEAVVKLLLEHESVDPDSKDYKGRTPLSMAAGGGHQAVV' A
#
# COMPACT_ATOMS: atom_id res chain seq x y z
N VAL A 1 -11.03 -6.01 0.76
CA VAL A 1 -10.44 -4.66 0.90
C VAL A 1 -11.46 -3.57 0.60
N LYS A 2 -12.17 -3.62 -0.55
CA LYS A 2 -13.18 -2.61 -0.95
C LYS A 2 -14.21 -2.26 0.15
N LEU A 3 -14.89 -3.27 0.71
CA LEU A 3 -15.90 -3.06 1.77
C LEU A 3 -15.34 -2.32 3.00
N LEU A 4 -14.07 -2.51 3.34
CA LEU A 4 -13.44 -1.84 4.49
C LEU A 4 -13.11 -0.38 4.17
N LEU A 5 -12.71 -0.09 2.93
CA LEU A 5 -12.38 1.27 2.48
C LEU A 5 -13.61 2.18 2.41
N GLU A 6 -14.80 1.61 2.23
CA GLU A 6 -16.07 2.35 2.19
C GLU A 6 -16.63 2.66 3.59
N HIS A 7 -16.03 2.13 4.67
CA HIS A 7 -16.51 2.34 6.02
C HIS A 7 -15.93 3.62 6.63
N GLU A 8 -16.80 4.47 7.21
CA GLU A 8 -16.37 5.69 7.89
C GLU A 8 -15.40 5.40 9.05
N GLY A 9 -14.35 6.22 9.17
CA GLY A 9 -13.36 6.11 10.24
C GLY A 9 -12.25 5.08 10.01
N ILE A 10 -12.24 4.38 8.88
CA ILE A 10 -11.08 3.59 8.46
C ILE A 10 -10.04 4.52 7.83
N ASP A 11 -8.83 4.48 8.38
CA ASP A 11 -7.65 5.10 7.78
C ASP A 11 -6.93 4.06 6.89
N PRO A 12 -7.00 4.18 5.55
CA PRO A 12 -6.35 3.23 4.64
C PRO A 12 -4.81 3.34 4.65
N ASP A 13 -4.26 4.37 5.27
CA ASP A 13 -2.82 4.60 5.44
C ASP A 13 -2.30 4.27 6.83
N SER A 14 -3.14 3.63 7.66
CA SER A 14 -2.73 3.17 8.97
C SER A 14 -1.46 2.32 8.90
N LYS A 15 -0.49 2.68 9.72
CA LYS A 15 0.84 2.04 9.74
C LYS A 15 0.90 0.90 10.74
N ASP A 16 1.47 -0.22 10.31
CA ASP A 16 1.83 -1.31 11.21
C ASP A 16 3.02 -0.94 12.13
N THR A 17 3.44 -1.87 13.00
CA THR A 17 4.58 -1.68 13.91
C THR A 17 5.94 -1.57 13.21
N GLN A 18 6.00 -1.68 11.89
CA GLN A 18 7.19 -1.45 11.07
C GLN A 18 7.06 -0.20 10.20
N GLY A 19 5.98 0.57 10.36
CA GLY A 19 5.71 1.78 9.58
C GLY A 19 5.12 1.52 8.20
N ARG A 20 4.70 0.29 7.89
CA ARG A 20 4.18 -0.07 6.56
C ARG A 20 2.67 0.13 6.49
N THR A 21 2.20 0.66 5.37
CA THR A 21 0.77 0.81 5.08
C THR A 21 0.22 -0.45 4.40
N PRO A 22 -1.11 -0.62 4.31
CA PRO A 22 -1.73 -1.62 3.44
C PRO A 22 -1.19 -1.60 2.00
N LEU A 23 -0.92 -0.41 1.46
CA LEU A 23 -0.33 -0.26 0.12
C LEU A 23 1.09 -0.83 0.06
N SER A 24 1.93 -0.61 1.08
CA SER A 24 3.27 -1.20 1.15
C SER A 24 3.21 -2.73 1.10
N TRP A 25 2.24 -3.33 1.79
CA TRP A 25 2.04 -4.78 1.80
C TRP A 25 1.52 -5.32 0.48
N ALA A 26 0.50 -4.68 -0.11
CA ALA A 26 -0.04 -5.06 -1.41
C ALA A 26 1.04 -4.99 -2.49
N ALA A 27 1.85 -3.94 -2.47
CA ALA A 27 2.91 -3.72 -3.44
C ALA A 27 4.04 -4.75 -3.29
N GLY A 28 4.55 -4.95 -2.07
CA GLY A 28 5.59 -5.93 -1.77
C GLY A 28 5.16 -7.40 -1.90
N LYS A 29 3.88 -7.68 -2.15
CA LYS A 29 3.33 -9.01 -2.46
C LYS A 29 2.86 -9.15 -3.91
N GLY A 30 2.94 -8.09 -4.71
CA GLY A 30 2.53 -8.10 -6.12
C GLY A 30 1.02 -8.19 -6.33
N HIS A 31 0.21 -7.73 -5.36
CA HIS A 31 -1.24 -7.76 -5.46
C HIS A 31 -1.77 -6.57 -6.27
N GLU A 32 -1.56 -6.61 -7.58
CA GLU A 32 -1.88 -5.52 -8.53
C GLU A 32 -3.31 -4.97 -8.36
N ALA A 33 -4.32 -5.83 -8.29
CA ALA A 33 -5.71 -5.41 -8.14
C ALA A 33 -5.98 -4.66 -6.81
N VAL A 34 -5.27 -5.05 -5.74
CA VAL A 34 -5.39 -4.38 -4.43
C VAL A 34 -4.64 -3.06 -4.43
N VAL A 35 -3.49 -2.99 -5.10
CA VAL A 35 -2.74 -1.74 -5.30
C VAL A 35 -3.60 -0.72 -6.03
N LYS A 36 -4.22 -1.10 -7.17
CA LYS A 36 -5.12 -0.23 -7.93
C LYS A 36 -6.29 0.26 -7.08
N LEU A 37 -6.96 -0.65 -6.39
CA LEU A 37 -8.09 -0.33 -5.52
C LEU A 37 -7.71 0.65 -4.38
N LEU A 38 -6.53 0.49 -3.77
CA LEU A 38 -6.07 1.40 -2.71
C LEU A 38 -5.72 2.78 -3.28
N LEU A 39 -5.08 2.85 -4.45
CA LEU A 39 -4.72 4.11 -5.10
C LEU A 39 -5.92 4.90 -5.65
N GLU A 40 -7.06 4.24 -5.85
CA GLU A 40 -8.33 4.93 -6.16
C GLU A 40 -8.88 5.72 -4.96
N HIS A 41 -8.40 5.47 -3.74
CA HIS A 41 -8.83 6.17 -2.54
C HIS A 41 -8.02 7.46 -2.32
N GLU A 42 -8.71 8.61 -2.26
CA GLU A 42 -8.08 9.95 -2.27
C GLU A 42 -7.10 10.21 -1.11
N SER A 43 -7.28 9.53 0.02
CA SER A 43 -6.47 9.74 1.22
C SER A 43 -5.22 8.86 1.32
N VAL A 44 -4.94 7.99 0.32
CA VAL A 44 -3.79 7.09 0.34
C VAL A 44 -2.55 7.81 -0.20
N ASP A 45 -1.48 7.83 0.58
CA ASP A 45 -0.15 8.31 0.21
C ASP A 45 0.67 7.18 -0.45
N PRO A 46 0.87 7.23 -1.79
CA PRO A 46 1.63 6.22 -2.51
C PRO A 46 3.12 6.17 -2.13
N ASP A 47 3.66 7.25 -1.56
CA ASP A 47 5.07 7.42 -1.22
C ASP A 47 5.35 7.21 0.27
N SER A 48 4.35 6.75 1.03
CA SER A 48 4.48 6.52 2.47
C SER A 48 5.65 5.60 2.80
N LYS A 49 6.56 6.10 3.63
CA LYS A 49 7.79 5.37 4.00
C LYS A 49 7.60 4.55 5.27
N ASP A 50 8.15 3.34 5.24
CA ASP A 50 8.35 2.52 6.43
C ASP A 50 9.56 3.01 7.26
N TYR A 51 9.80 2.39 8.42
CA TYR A 51 10.91 2.81 9.31
C TYR A 51 12.31 2.57 8.73
N LYS A 52 12.42 1.83 7.62
CA LYS A 52 13.65 1.64 6.86
C LYS A 52 13.75 2.57 5.65
N GLY A 53 12.80 3.50 5.49
CA GLY A 53 12.74 4.44 4.38
C GLY A 53 12.25 3.82 3.07
N ARG A 54 11.69 2.61 3.08
CA ARG A 54 11.17 1.95 1.87
C ARG A 54 9.76 2.43 1.57
N THR A 55 9.50 2.71 0.31
CA THR A 55 8.16 2.99 -0.22
C THR A 55 7.49 1.71 -0.73
N PRO A 56 6.15 1.71 -0.95
CA PRO A 56 5.47 0.61 -1.65
C PRO A 56 6.15 0.24 -2.97
N LEU A 57 6.54 1.22 -3.78
CA LEU A 57 7.26 1.01 -5.04
C LEU A 57 8.60 0.30 -4.84
N SER A 58 9.39 0.71 -3.84
CA SER A 58 10.66 0.04 -3.50
C SER A 58 10.43 -1.43 -3.11
N MET A 59 9.34 -1.73 -2.39
CA MET A 59 8.99 -3.10 -2.02
C MET A 59 8.55 -3.93 -3.24
N ALA A 60 7.76 -3.36 -4.15
CA ALA A 60 7.36 -4.03 -5.39
C ALA A 60 8.57 -4.35 -6.28
N ALA A 61 9.46 -3.37 -6.46
CA ALA A 61 10.69 -3.54 -7.23
C ALA A 61 11.62 -4.59 -6.60
N GLY A 62 11.79 -4.56 -5.27
CA GLY A 62 12.59 -5.55 -4.55
C GLY A 62 12.01 -6.98 -4.60
N GLY A 63 10.69 -7.11 -4.77
CA GLY A 63 10.01 -8.39 -4.97
C GLY A 63 9.90 -8.84 -6.43
N GLY A 64 10.34 -8.03 -7.41
CA GLY A 64 10.23 -8.34 -8.84
C GLY A 64 8.79 -8.24 -9.39
N HIS A 65 7.91 -7.50 -8.74
CA HIS A 65 6.49 -7.41 -9.09
C HIS A 65 6.26 -6.36 -10.20
N GLN A 66 6.67 -6.68 -11.43
CA GLN A 66 6.62 -5.76 -12.58
C GLN A 66 5.24 -5.15 -12.87
N ALA A 67 4.15 -5.84 -12.60
CA ALA A 67 2.80 -5.30 -12.83
C ALA A 67 2.40 -4.20 -11.81
N VAL A 68 3.15 -4.07 -10.72
CA VAL A 68 2.94 -3.08 -9.66
C VAL A 68 3.91 -1.89 -9.76
N VAL A 69 5.12 -2.11 -10.29
CA VAL A 69 6.16 -1.08 -10.48
C VAL A 69 5.78 -0.16 -11.62
#